data_AF-A0A7L8AHM3-F1
#
_entry.id   AF-A0A7L8AHM3-F1
#
_cell.length_a   1.000
_cell.length_b   1.000
_cell.length_c   1.000
_cell.angle_alpha   90.00
_cell.angle_beta   90.00
_cell.angle_gamma   90.00
#
_symmetry.space_group_name_H-M   'P 1'
#
loop_
_entity.id
_entity.type
_entity.pdbx_description
1 polymer ?
#
loop_
_entity_poly.entity_id
_entity_poly.type
_entity_poly.pdbx_seq_one_letter_code
_entity_poly.pdbx_strand_id
1 'polypeptide(L)'
;MKNKSKFIKIDVIIISISLLVMLIVLNLPFKAKPFGDITFHKESKNLALFIKGEIDYKEVTITKAPGPIFFYTPVYLLVPKNATDNLYWKFAVVFTFLIVILCMLLIFRIGSSFFSKEIGLLSIILFFLFPIHFYYSLGILAEVPAFFSMTILLFGWTLISNSKQTKKGWTLFIVGSMFLILNRPNTILFIPISAFVVFYTYFKNKEFYRKFGLKIILSLIAIGGLSFTVLQVSKSVTGSKSEKKQEELLYYVAHQGRFEFREEPLDFRFWESDIRPDSKDYQNWIKSTKELNAIVANTPRTYKEVYRDFLINDFLEHPFLFTRQFFVKCFYGQIYIINSIKPEKFNLLFFKGRIGYTIFLFLINIVNIIILLGVFIFLFREKNKIKYWLYFSIIVALLIFHGITYMEPRYLFPSRVAIYLISAAGLYKIGFIRKGITSLSKKVL
;
A
#
# COMPACT_ATOMS: atom_id res chain seq x y z
N MET A 1 -13.53 -8.73 -35.04
CA MET A 1 -13.12 -7.38 -35.47
C MET A 1 -11.79 -7.00 -34.81
N LYS A 2 -10.73 -6.80 -35.61
CA LYS A 2 -9.41 -6.35 -35.17
C LYS A 2 -9.50 -4.91 -34.65
N ASN A 3 -9.58 -4.72 -33.33
CA ASN A 3 -9.38 -3.41 -32.72
C ASN A 3 -7.89 -3.06 -32.78
N LYS A 4 -7.47 -2.34 -33.82
CA LYS A 4 -6.18 -1.62 -33.78
C LYS A 4 -6.21 -0.72 -32.54
N SER A 5 -5.24 -0.89 -31.65
CA SER A 5 -5.07 -0.08 -30.44
C SER A 5 -4.78 1.36 -30.83
N LYS A 6 -5.84 2.14 -31.10
CA LYS A 6 -5.74 3.60 -31.20
C LYS A 6 -5.56 4.11 -29.78
N PHE A 7 -4.37 4.64 -29.46
CA PHE A 7 -4.18 5.41 -28.23
C PHE A 7 -5.26 6.48 -28.17
N ILE A 8 -6.06 6.45 -27.11
CA ILE A 8 -7.10 7.45 -26.88
C ILE A 8 -6.38 8.71 -26.41
N LYS A 9 -6.84 9.91 -26.82
CA LYS A 9 -6.26 11.22 -26.45
C LYS A 9 -5.89 11.31 -24.96
N ILE A 10 -6.74 10.76 -24.09
CA ILE A 10 -6.51 10.70 -22.65
C ILE A 10 -5.27 9.89 -22.23
N ASP A 11 -4.94 8.80 -22.92
CA ASP A 11 -3.78 7.97 -22.57
C ASP A 11 -2.48 8.78 -22.76
N VAL A 12 -2.38 9.52 -23.87
CA VAL A 12 -1.23 10.41 -24.14
C VAL A 12 -1.13 11.51 -23.09
N ILE A 13 -2.26 12.08 -22.68
CA ILE A 13 -2.30 13.11 -21.63
C ILE A 13 -1.84 12.55 -20.28
N ILE A 14 -2.31 11.35 -19.91
CA ILE A 14 -1.88 10.68 -18.66
C ILE A 14 -0.36 10.45 -18.68
N ILE A 15 0.19 9.95 -19.79
CA ILE A 15 1.64 9.73 -19.93
C ILE A 15 2.40 11.06 -19.83
N SER A 16 1.95 12.09 -20.55
CA SER A 16 2.61 13.39 -20.59
C SER A 16 2.62 14.08 -19.21
N ILE A 17 1.49 14.07 -18.51
CA ILE A 17 1.39 14.62 -17.15
C ILE A 17 2.25 13.79 -16.20
N SER A 18 2.29 12.46 -16.32
CA SER A 18 3.14 11.61 -15.49
C SER A 18 4.62 11.94 -15.64
N LEU A 19 5.08 12.20 -16.87
CA LEU A 19 6.46 12.65 -17.15
C LEU A 19 6.74 14.00 -16.49
N LEU A 20 5.85 14.98 -16.65
CA LEU A 20 6.00 16.30 -16.03
C LEU A 20 6.03 16.22 -14.49
N VAL A 21 5.13 15.45 -13.90
CA VAL A 21 5.05 15.25 -12.45
C VAL A 21 6.31 14.55 -11.93
N MET A 22 6.85 13.57 -12.65
CA MET A 22 8.11 12.93 -12.28
C MET A 22 9.27 13.92 -12.25
N LEU A 23 9.35 14.85 -13.21
CA LEU A 23 10.35 15.92 -13.19
C LEU A 23 10.19 16.80 -11.94
N ILE A 24 8.97 17.15 -11.55
CA ILE A 24 8.73 17.89 -10.31
C ILE A 24 9.19 17.08 -9.09
N VAL A 25 8.83 15.80 -9.03
CA VAL A 25 9.16 14.90 -7.91
C VAL A 25 10.67 14.70 -7.75
N LEU A 26 11.41 14.61 -8.86
CA LEU A 26 12.88 14.53 -8.85
C LEU A 26 13.55 15.78 -8.25
N ASN A 27 12.84 16.93 -8.26
CA ASN A 27 13.33 18.20 -7.75
C ASN A 27 12.78 18.55 -6.35
N LEU A 28 12.07 17.63 -5.68
CA LEU A 28 11.62 17.85 -4.30
C LEU A 28 12.81 17.92 -3.32
N PRO A 29 12.75 18.76 -2.28
CA PRO A 29 13.86 18.92 -1.33
C PRO A 29 14.08 17.70 -0.43
N PHE A 30 13.09 16.83 -0.30
CA PHE A 30 13.19 15.57 0.41
C PHE A 30 13.44 14.44 -0.60
N LYS A 31 14.68 13.96 -0.65
CA LYS A 31 15.05 12.86 -1.55
C LYS A 31 14.55 11.51 -1.01
N ALA A 32 14.01 10.68 -1.90
CA ALA A 32 13.73 9.29 -1.58
C ALA A 32 15.04 8.57 -1.22
N LYS A 33 14.99 7.68 -0.23
CA LYS A 33 16.11 6.76 0.05
C LYS A 33 16.20 5.78 -1.13
N PRO A 34 17.28 5.78 -1.95
CA PRO A 34 17.36 4.99 -3.20
C PRO A 34 17.10 3.50 -2.99
N PHE A 35 17.72 2.95 -1.95
CA PHE A 35 17.58 1.55 -1.53
C PHE A 35 16.62 1.42 -0.35
N GLY A 36 15.50 2.16 -0.37
CA GLY A 36 14.54 2.31 0.74
C GLY A 36 14.51 1.14 1.72
N ASP A 37 14.27 -0.08 1.23
CA ASP A 37 14.62 -1.31 1.93
C ASP A 37 15.79 -2.04 1.23
N ILE A 38 16.98 -1.96 1.83
CA ILE A 38 18.21 -2.53 1.26
C ILE A 38 18.11 -4.05 1.09
N THR A 39 17.27 -4.72 1.89
CA THR A 39 17.03 -6.16 1.78
C THR A 39 16.41 -6.51 0.44
N PHE A 40 15.38 -5.78 -0.01
CA PHE A 40 14.75 -6.04 -1.31
C PHE A 40 15.72 -5.85 -2.46
N HIS A 41 16.58 -4.82 -2.40
CA HIS A 41 17.61 -4.61 -3.41
C HIS A 41 18.60 -5.79 -3.48
N LYS A 42 19.19 -6.16 -2.34
CA LYS A 42 20.19 -7.23 -2.27
C LYS A 42 19.61 -8.58 -2.70
N GLU A 43 18.43 -8.93 -2.20
CA GLU A 43 17.80 -10.23 -2.50
C GLU A 43 17.36 -10.34 -3.96
N SER A 44 16.81 -9.27 -4.55
CA SER A 44 16.51 -9.24 -5.99
C SER A 44 17.77 -9.33 -6.84
N LYS A 45 18.85 -8.65 -6.45
CA LYS A 45 20.13 -8.69 -7.16
C LYS A 45 20.71 -10.10 -7.13
N ASN A 46 20.76 -10.72 -5.96
CA ASN A 46 21.26 -12.09 -5.80
C ASN A 46 20.41 -13.07 -6.59
N LEU A 47 19.07 -12.99 -6.52
CA LEU A 47 18.21 -13.86 -7.32
C LEU A 47 18.43 -13.66 -8.82
N ALA A 48 18.62 -12.42 -9.30
CA ALA A 48 18.90 -12.15 -10.71
C ALA A 48 20.27 -12.69 -11.16
N LEU A 49 21.31 -12.56 -10.33
CA LEU A 49 22.64 -13.10 -10.61
C LEU A 49 22.65 -14.64 -10.58
N PHE A 50 21.90 -15.25 -9.66
CA PHE A 50 21.73 -16.71 -9.61
C PHE A 50 21.08 -17.25 -10.87
N ILE A 51 20.00 -16.61 -11.34
CA ILE A 51 19.33 -16.98 -12.60
C ILE A 51 20.27 -16.86 -13.82
N LYS A 52 21.24 -15.93 -13.77
CA LYS A 52 22.28 -15.79 -14.79
C LYS A 52 23.42 -16.81 -14.67
N GLY A 53 23.44 -17.62 -13.61
CA GLY A 53 24.53 -18.56 -13.33
C GLY A 53 25.80 -17.90 -12.77
N GLU A 54 25.71 -16.69 -12.22
CA GLU A 54 26.87 -15.91 -11.77
C GLU A 54 27.19 -16.08 -10.27
N ILE A 55 26.24 -16.58 -9.48
CA ILE A 55 26.44 -16.87 -8.04
C ILE A 55 25.80 -18.22 -7.68
N ASP A 56 26.24 -18.82 -6.57
CA ASP A 56 25.69 -20.07 -6.03
C ASP A 56 24.28 -19.84 -5.41
N TYR A 57 23.42 -20.86 -5.47
CA TYR A 57 22.16 -20.93 -4.72
C TYR A 57 22.30 -20.59 -3.23
N LYS A 58 23.47 -20.86 -2.63
CA LYS A 58 23.77 -20.50 -1.23
C LYS A 58 23.65 -19.00 -0.95
N GLU A 59 23.82 -18.13 -1.95
CA GLU A 59 23.72 -16.68 -1.80
C GLU A 59 22.29 -16.13 -1.98
N VAL A 60 21.35 -16.98 -2.41
CA VAL A 60 19.94 -16.60 -2.55
C VAL A 60 19.24 -16.67 -1.19
N THR A 61 18.62 -15.56 -0.81
CA THR A 61 17.81 -15.40 0.41
C THR A 61 16.55 -14.61 0.12
N ILE A 62 15.47 -14.96 0.82
CA ILE A 62 14.18 -14.24 0.82
C ILE A 62 13.74 -14.09 2.28
N THR A 63 14.18 -13.02 2.94
CA THR A 63 14.05 -12.87 4.40
C THR A 63 12.80 -12.09 4.83
N LYS A 64 12.27 -11.22 3.97
CA LYS A 64 11.08 -10.40 4.26
C LYS A 64 9.85 -10.90 3.51
N ALA A 65 9.54 -10.25 2.40
CA ALA A 65 8.37 -10.53 1.58
C ALA A 65 8.87 -10.94 0.18
N PRO A 66 8.39 -12.06 -0.39
CA PRO A 66 8.86 -12.53 -1.69
C PRO A 66 8.38 -11.66 -2.86
N GLY A 67 7.24 -10.96 -2.69
CA GLY A 67 6.62 -10.17 -3.76
C GLY A 67 7.54 -9.11 -4.37
N PRO A 68 8.15 -8.21 -3.57
CA PRO A 68 9.03 -7.18 -4.11
C PRO A 68 10.26 -7.80 -4.78
N ILE A 69 10.76 -8.92 -4.24
CA ILE A 69 11.91 -9.62 -4.81
C ILE A 69 11.60 -10.06 -6.24
N PHE A 70 10.50 -10.80 -6.42
CA PHE A 70 10.03 -11.24 -7.73
C PHE A 70 9.62 -10.09 -8.65
N PHE A 71 9.24 -8.95 -8.10
CA PHE A 71 8.89 -7.77 -8.88
C PHE A 71 10.12 -7.07 -9.48
N TYR A 72 11.22 -6.93 -8.72
CA TYR A 72 12.44 -6.25 -9.21
C TYR A 72 13.41 -7.18 -9.94
N THR A 73 13.41 -8.49 -9.66
CA THR A 73 14.32 -9.45 -10.32
C THR A 73 14.25 -9.40 -11.85
N PRO A 74 13.07 -9.35 -12.52
CA PRO A 74 12.99 -9.29 -13.98
C PRO A 74 13.76 -8.13 -14.61
N VAL A 75 13.69 -6.94 -14.02
CA VAL A 75 14.46 -5.79 -14.54
C VAL A 75 15.95 -5.92 -14.22
N TYR A 76 16.31 -6.55 -13.10
CA TYR A 76 17.71 -6.81 -12.74
C TYR A 76 18.38 -7.87 -13.63
N LEU A 77 17.59 -8.72 -14.30
CA LEU A 77 18.12 -9.62 -15.33
C LEU A 77 18.72 -8.84 -16.52
N LEU A 78 18.29 -7.60 -16.76
CA LEU A 78 18.82 -6.76 -17.84
C LEU A 78 20.12 -6.03 -17.47
N VAL A 79 20.50 -6.00 -16.19
CA VAL A 79 21.66 -5.26 -15.71
C VAL A 79 22.94 -6.12 -15.86
N PRO A 80 24.06 -5.59 -16.36
CA PRO A 80 25.32 -6.34 -16.45
C PRO A 80 25.79 -6.84 -15.08
N LYS A 81 26.43 -8.01 -15.03
CA LYS A 81 26.82 -8.66 -13.77
C LYS A 81 27.77 -7.84 -12.88
N ASN A 82 28.68 -7.10 -13.49
CA ASN A 82 29.68 -6.27 -12.80
C ASN A 82 29.18 -4.82 -12.56
N ALA A 83 27.88 -4.59 -12.69
CA ALA A 83 27.32 -3.26 -12.53
C ALA A 83 27.30 -2.81 -11.06
N THR A 84 27.50 -1.50 -10.87
CA THR A 84 27.32 -0.85 -9.57
C THR A 84 25.87 -0.89 -9.11
N ASP A 85 25.63 -0.85 -7.79
CA ASP A 85 24.27 -0.80 -7.22
C ASP A 85 23.48 0.43 -7.70
N ASN A 86 24.19 1.52 -8.04
CA ASN A 86 23.58 2.71 -8.64
C ASN A 86 22.95 2.41 -10.01
N LEU A 87 23.55 1.53 -10.83
CA LEU A 87 22.96 1.15 -12.12
C LEU A 87 21.72 0.28 -11.92
N TYR A 88 21.76 -0.68 -10.98
CA TYR A 88 20.58 -1.45 -10.59
C TYR A 88 19.44 -0.54 -10.09
N TRP A 89 19.76 0.45 -9.27
CA TRP A 89 18.79 1.43 -8.80
C TRP A 89 18.17 2.22 -9.96
N LYS A 90 18.97 2.74 -10.90
CA LYS A 90 18.45 3.46 -12.09
C LYS A 90 17.49 2.60 -12.90
N PHE A 91 17.83 1.33 -13.16
CA PHE A 91 16.96 0.38 -13.86
C PHE A 91 15.66 0.13 -13.10
N ALA A 92 15.73 -0.07 -11.78
CA ALA A 92 14.55 -0.22 -10.94
C ALA A 92 13.65 1.01 -10.99
N VAL A 93 14.20 2.23 -10.89
CA VAL A 93 13.44 3.49 -10.92
C VAL A 93 12.73 3.70 -12.26
N VAL A 94 13.41 3.43 -13.37
CA VAL A 94 12.77 3.51 -14.69
C VAL A 94 11.63 2.49 -14.80
N PHE A 95 11.86 1.26 -14.35
CA PHE A 95 10.85 0.21 -14.37
C PHE A 95 9.64 0.54 -13.49
N THR A 96 9.83 0.93 -12.23
CA THR A 96 8.74 1.31 -11.32
C THR A 96 7.96 2.51 -11.85
N PHE A 97 8.63 3.49 -12.46
CA PHE A 97 7.98 4.63 -13.08
C PHE A 97 7.07 4.22 -14.25
N LEU A 98 7.54 3.34 -15.14
CA LEU A 98 6.72 2.78 -16.21
C LEU A 98 5.53 1.98 -15.67
N ILE A 99 5.74 1.20 -14.61
CA ILE A 99 4.65 0.46 -13.94
C ILE A 99 3.63 1.42 -13.33
N VAL A 100 4.07 2.52 -12.72
CA VAL A 100 3.16 3.56 -12.19
C VAL A 100 2.33 4.19 -13.31
N ILE A 101 2.93 4.53 -14.45
CA ILE A 101 2.18 5.02 -15.63
C ILE A 101 1.13 4.00 -16.06
N LEU A 102 1.52 2.72 -16.16
CA LEU A 102 0.58 1.65 -16.50
C LEU A 102 -0.56 1.55 -15.49
N CYS A 103 -0.28 1.69 -14.19
CA CYS A 103 -1.30 1.72 -13.15
C CYS A 103 -2.26 2.89 -13.36
N MET A 104 -1.75 4.09 -13.64
CA MET A 104 -2.58 5.27 -13.91
C MET A 104 -3.52 5.04 -15.11
N LEU A 105 -2.99 4.49 -16.21
CA LEU A 105 -3.78 4.12 -17.38
C LEU A 105 -4.88 3.08 -17.04
N LEU A 106 -4.58 2.12 -16.17
CA LEU A 106 -5.54 1.12 -15.70
C LEU A 106 -6.58 1.73 -14.75
N ILE A 107 -6.19 2.62 -13.83
CA ILE A 107 -7.08 3.32 -12.91
C ILE A 107 -8.14 4.11 -13.68
N PHE A 108 -7.75 4.81 -14.75
CA PHE A 108 -8.70 5.49 -15.62
C PHE A 108 -9.71 4.51 -16.22
N ARG A 109 -9.25 3.35 -16.71
CA ARG A 109 -10.09 2.30 -17.30
C ARG A 109 -11.00 1.65 -16.27
N ILE A 110 -10.52 1.43 -15.04
CA ILE A 110 -11.31 0.94 -13.90
C ILE A 110 -12.44 1.93 -13.61
N GLY A 111 -12.12 3.19 -13.36
CA GLY A 111 -13.11 4.23 -13.07
C GLY A 111 -14.13 4.41 -14.19
N SER A 112 -13.65 4.44 -15.45
CA SER A 112 -14.48 4.59 -16.64
C SER A 112 -15.44 3.43 -16.86
N SER A 113 -14.97 2.21 -16.67
CA SER A 113 -15.77 1.01 -16.95
C SER A 113 -16.66 0.61 -15.77
N PHE A 114 -16.23 0.82 -14.53
CA PHE A 114 -16.98 0.41 -13.34
C PHE A 114 -18.02 1.47 -12.90
N PHE A 115 -17.70 2.75 -13.11
CA PHE A 115 -18.54 3.88 -12.72
C PHE A 115 -19.00 4.70 -13.93
N SER A 116 -18.15 5.60 -14.43
CA SER A 116 -18.38 6.41 -15.63
C SER A 116 -17.06 7.03 -16.11
N LYS A 117 -17.00 7.46 -17.37
CA LYS A 117 -15.82 8.12 -17.96
C LYS A 117 -15.33 9.33 -17.15
N GLU A 118 -16.27 10.11 -16.62
CA GLU A 118 -16.01 11.29 -15.78
C GLU A 118 -15.39 10.92 -14.45
N ILE A 119 -15.86 9.84 -13.82
CA ILE A 119 -15.28 9.33 -12.57
C ILE A 119 -13.88 8.78 -12.82
N GLY A 120 -13.66 8.11 -13.95
CA GLY A 120 -12.32 7.72 -14.40
C GLY A 120 -11.38 8.92 -14.52
N LEU A 121 -11.80 9.99 -15.21
CA LEU A 121 -11.02 11.21 -15.35
C LEU A 121 -10.74 11.88 -13.99
N LEU A 122 -11.77 12.05 -13.15
CA LEU A 122 -11.62 12.65 -11.83
C LEU A 122 -10.66 11.84 -10.94
N SER A 123 -10.69 10.52 -11.01
CA SER A 123 -9.77 9.65 -10.25
C SER A 123 -8.32 9.95 -10.59
N ILE A 124 -8.01 10.13 -11.88
CA ILE A 124 -6.66 10.48 -12.35
C ILE A 124 -6.26 11.88 -11.89
N ILE A 125 -7.18 12.84 -11.94
CA ILE A 125 -6.92 14.20 -11.42
C ILE A 125 -6.56 14.14 -9.93
N LEU A 126 -7.31 13.37 -9.12
CA LEU A 126 -7.01 13.20 -7.70
C LEU A 126 -5.63 12.58 -7.47
N PHE A 127 -5.23 11.60 -8.29
CA PHE A 127 -3.88 11.05 -8.24
C PHE A 127 -2.82 12.11 -8.56
N PHE A 128 -2.99 12.90 -9.62
CA PHE A 128 -2.01 13.94 -9.96
C PHE A 128 -1.95 15.11 -8.97
N LEU A 129 -3.06 15.42 -8.28
CA LEU A 129 -3.05 16.40 -7.19
C LEU A 129 -2.17 15.96 -6.01
N PHE A 130 -1.98 14.65 -5.83
CA PHE A 130 -1.11 14.12 -4.78
C PHE A 130 -0.16 13.01 -5.31
N PRO A 131 0.98 13.40 -5.90
CA PRO A 131 1.83 12.51 -6.69
C PRO A 131 2.77 11.61 -5.87
N ILE A 132 2.37 11.16 -4.68
CA ILE A 132 3.21 10.33 -3.80
C ILE A 132 3.62 8.99 -4.45
N HIS A 133 2.82 8.49 -5.38
CA HIS A 133 3.11 7.28 -6.13
C HIS A 133 4.34 7.42 -7.03
N PHE A 134 4.59 8.62 -7.57
CA PHE A 134 5.82 8.94 -8.27
C PHE A 134 7.00 9.03 -7.30
N TYR A 135 6.80 9.60 -6.11
CA TYR A 135 7.85 9.63 -5.08
C TYR A 135 8.30 8.22 -4.69
N TYR A 136 7.36 7.29 -4.47
CA TYR A 136 7.71 5.91 -4.16
C TYR A 136 8.36 5.15 -5.31
N SER A 137 8.21 5.61 -6.56
CA SER A 137 8.92 5.01 -7.70
C SER A 137 10.44 5.26 -7.68
N LEU A 138 10.91 6.27 -6.93
CA LEU A 138 12.34 6.58 -6.79
C LEU A 138 13.10 5.65 -5.83
N GLY A 139 12.41 4.76 -5.12
CA GLY A 139 13.00 3.83 -4.16
C GLY A 139 12.73 2.37 -4.49
N ILE A 140 13.64 1.48 -4.09
CA ILE A 140 13.42 0.03 -4.12
C ILE A 140 12.62 -0.35 -2.87
N LEU A 141 11.31 -0.48 -3.07
CA LEU A 141 10.28 -0.44 -2.04
C LEU A 141 9.14 -1.41 -2.36
N ALA A 142 8.38 -1.85 -1.35
CA ALA A 142 7.21 -2.73 -1.52
C ALA A 142 5.93 -1.97 -1.93
N GLU A 143 5.94 -0.65 -1.79
CA GLU A 143 4.84 0.28 -2.06
C GLU A 143 4.37 0.20 -3.52
N VAL A 144 5.26 0.37 -4.50
CA VAL A 144 4.92 0.32 -5.93
C VAL A 144 4.45 -1.08 -6.38
N PRO A 145 5.14 -2.18 -6.04
CA PRO A 145 4.65 -3.53 -6.31
C PRO A 145 3.23 -3.79 -5.76
N ALA A 146 2.95 -3.36 -4.53
CA ALA A 146 1.64 -3.51 -3.91
C ALA A 146 0.57 -2.62 -4.58
N PHE A 147 0.92 -1.39 -4.95
CA PHE A 147 0.06 -0.49 -5.72
C PHE A 147 -0.33 -1.08 -7.08
N PHE A 148 0.64 -1.68 -7.78
CA PHE A 148 0.41 -2.41 -9.02
C PHE A 148 -0.54 -3.60 -8.80
N SER A 149 -0.28 -4.40 -7.77
CA SER A 149 -1.09 -5.57 -7.42
C SER A 149 -2.55 -5.20 -7.13
N MET A 150 -2.75 -4.12 -6.37
CA MET A 150 -4.07 -3.58 -6.08
C MET A 150 -4.79 -3.09 -7.35
N THR A 151 -4.06 -2.44 -8.25
CA THR A 151 -4.61 -1.98 -9.52
C THR A 151 -5.06 -3.15 -10.41
N ILE A 152 -4.24 -4.21 -10.50
CA ILE A 152 -4.57 -5.44 -11.25
C ILE A 152 -5.79 -6.14 -10.64
N LEU A 153 -5.84 -6.25 -9.31
CA LEU A 153 -6.96 -6.82 -8.57
C LEU A 153 -8.27 -6.10 -8.88
N LEU A 154 -8.30 -4.76 -8.80
CA LEU A 154 -9.50 -3.97 -9.06
C LEU A 154 -9.89 -3.98 -10.54
N PHE A 155 -8.90 -4.04 -11.44
CA PHE A 155 -9.17 -4.22 -12.86
C PHE A 155 -9.81 -5.58 -13.16
N GLY A 156 -9.31 -6.66 -12.55
CA GLY A 156 -9.92 -7.99 -12.62
C GLY A 156 -11.38 -7.98 -12.15
N TRP A 157 -11.64 -7.36 -10.99
CA TRP A 157 -13.00 -7.20 -10.46
C TRP A 157 -13.93 -6.39 -11.38
N THR A 158 -13.39 -5.38 -12.04
CA THR A 158 -14.14 -4.57 -13.02
C THR A 158 -14.58 -5.40 -14.22
N LEU A 159 -13.70 -6.29 -14.72
CA LEU A 159 -14.05 -7.22 -15.80
C LEU A 159 -15.09 -8.27 -15.37
N ILE A 160 -14.97 -8.80 -14.15
CA ILE A 160 -15.94 -9.74 -13.56
C ILE A 160 -17.32 -9.08 -13.46
N SER A 161 -17.37 -7.86 -12.91
CA SER A 161 -18.63 -7.16 -12.62
C SER A 161 -19.38 -6.77 -13.88
N ASN A 162 -18.66 -6.44 -14.96
CA ASN A 162 -19.24 -6.01 -16.23
C ASN A 162 -19.52 -7.15 -17.21
N SER A 163 -19.35 -8.42 -16.82
CA SER A 163 -19.65 -9.62 -17.62
C SER A 163 -18.84 -9.82 -18.91
N LYS A 164 -17.99 -8.86 -19.31
CA LYS A 164 -17.35 -8.84 -20.64
C LYS A 164 -16.28 -9.93 -20.84
N GLN A 165 -15.55 -10.34 -19.80
CA GLN A 165 -14.46 -11.34 -19.87
C GLN A 165 -14.26 -12.05 -18.52
N THR A 166 -15.17 -12.95 -18.16
CA THR A 166 -15.22 -13.54 -16.80
C THR A 166 -13.96 -14.33 -16.43
N LYS A 167 -13.43 -15.20 -17.29
CA LYS A 167 -12.22 -16.00 -17.00
C LYS A 167 -11.00 -15.10 -16.73
N LYS A 168 -10.68 -14.20 -17.67
CA LYS A 168 -9.56 -13.23 -17.53
C LYS A 168 -9.74 -12.36 -16.28
N GLY A 169 -10.96 -11.90 -16.01
CA GLY A 169 -11.26 -11.11 -14.82
C GLY A 169 -10.94 -11.87 -13.52
N TRP A 170 -11.35 -13.14 -13.41
CA TRP A 170 -11.03 -14.00 -12.27
C TRP A 170 -9.53 -14.28 -12.14
N THR A 171 -8.82 -14.55 -13.24
CA THR A 171 -7.37 -14.73 -13.22
C THR A 171 -6.66 -13.48 -12.69
N LEU A 172 -7.01 -12.30 -13.19
CA LEU A 172 -6.42 -11.03 -12.73
C LEU A 172 -6.78 -10.73 -11.28
N PHE A 173 -8.00 -11.05 -10.84
CA PHE A 173 -8.41 -10.93 -9.44
C PHE A 173 -7.56 -11.82 -8.52
N ILE A 174 -7.38 -13.10 -8.87
CA ILE A 174 -6.59 -14.07 -8.09
C ILE A 174 -5.12 -13.65 -8.07
N VAL A 175 -4.52 -13.40 -9.24
CA VAL A 175 -3.11 -13.02 -9.36
C VAL A 175 -2.84 -11.69 -8.65
N GLY A 176 -3.69 -10.68 -8.85
CA GLY A 176 -3.57 -9.39 -8.17
C GLY A 176 -3.67 -9.51 -6.65
N SER A 177 -4.58 -10.36 -6.14
CA SER A 177 -4.72 -10.61 -4.71
C SER A 177 -3.52 -11.36 -4.13
N MET A 178 -3.05 -12.39 -4.83
CA MET A 178 -1.87 -13.17 -4.44
C MET A 178 -0.64 -12.26 -4.38
N PHE A 179 -0.34 -11.53 -5.45
CA PHE A 179 0.79 -10.60 -5.47
C PHE A 179 0.66 -9.51 -4.41
N LEU A 180 -0.56 -9.03 -4.11
CA LEU A 180 -0.77 -8.05 -3.04
C LEU A 180 -0.34 -8.63 -1.68
N ILE A 181 -0.75 -9.86 -1.35
CA ILE A 181 -0.35 -10.55 -0.12
C ILE A 181 1.16 -10.82 -0.10
N LEU A 182 1.75 -11.23 -1.23
CA LEU A 182 3.18 -11.49 -1.31
C LEU A 182 4.02 -10.20 -1.20
N ASN A 183 3.48 -9.05 -1.62
CA ASN A 183 4.09 -7.74 -1.46
C ASN A 183 3.91 -7.17 -0.05
N ARG A 184 2.76 -7.45 0.56
CA ARG A 184 2.30 -6.93 1.85
C ARG A 184 1.57 -8.03 2.60
N PRO A 185 2.28 -8.90 3.35
CA PRO A 185 1.66 -10.03 4.05
C PRO A 185 0.52 -9.65 5.00
N ASN A 186 0.56 -8.43 5.54
CA ASN A 186 -0.50 -7.81 6.33
C ASN A 186 -1.85 -7.68 5.59
N THR A 187 -1.89 -7.67 4.25
CA THR A 187 -3.16 -7.68 3.50
C THR A 187 -3.85 -9.04 3.53
N ILE A 188 -3.27 -10.08 4.14
CA ILE A 188 -3.90 -11.41 4.27
C ILE A 188 -5.27 -11.35 4.96
N LEU A 189 -5.51 -10.36 5.83
CA LEU A 189 -6.82 -10.10 6.46
C LEU A 189 -7.94 -9.84 5.44
N PHE A 190 -7.60 -9.47 4.20
CA PHE A 190 -8.55 -9.39 3.11
C PHE A 190 -9.32 -10.71 2.89
N ILE A 191 -8.68 -11.87 3.10
CA ILE A 191 -9.32 -13.19 2.90
C ILE A 191 -10.50 -13.40 3.86
N PRO A 192 -10.32 -13.37 5.21
CA PRO A 192 -11.43 -13.55 6.13
C PRO A 192 -12.49 -12.44 5.99
N ILE A 193 -12.11 -11.20 5.70
CA ILE A 193 -13.08 -10.12 5.45
C ILE A 193 -13.92 -10.43 4.20
N SER A 194 -13.32 -10.93 3.13
CA SER A 194 -14.03 -11.33 1.92
C SER A 194 -14.95 -12.52 2.17
N ALA A 195 -14.53 -13.49 2.99
CA ALA A 195 -15.37 -14.61 3.39
C ALA A 195 -16.59 -14.12 4.17
N PHE A 196 -16.42 -13.15 5.07
CA PHE A 196 -17.53 -12.51 5.78
C PHE A 196 -18.49 -11.78 4.83
N VAL A 197 -17.97 -11.11 3.79
CA VAL A 197 -18.81 -10.51 2.74
C VAL A 197 -19.65 -11.57 2.04
N VAL A 198 -19.06 -12.72 1.67
CA VAL A 198 -19.81 -13.82 1.05
C VAL A 198 -20.88 -14.35 2.00
N PHE A 199 -20.52 -14.62 3.26
CA PHE A 199 -21.44 -15.05 4.30
C PHE A 199 -22.62 -14.08 4.47
N TYR A 200 -22.35 -12.78 4.57
CA TYR A 200 -23.39 -11.75 4.63
C TYR A 200 -24.32 -11.79 3.40
N THR A 201 -23.75 -11.92 2.19
CA THR A 201 -24.55 -11.94 0.96
C THR A 201 -25.42 -13.19 0.84
N TYR A 202 -24.99 -14.32 1.39
CA TYR A 202 -25.80 -15.54 1.44
C TYR A 202 -27.16 -15.30 2.12
N PHE A 203 -27.17 -14.54 3.23
CA PHE A 203 -28.40 -14.23 3.97
C PHE A 203 -29.14 -13.00 3.47
N LYS A 204 -28.42 -11.92 3.13
CA LYS A 204 -29.02 -10.59 2.89
C LYS A 204 -29.04 -10.14 1.43
N ASN A 205 -28.25 -10.74 0.54
CA ASN A 205 -28.22 -10.38 -0.88
C ASN A 205 -28.04 -11.63 -1.77
N LYS A 206 -29.11 -12.42 -1.85
CA LYS A 206 -29.12 -13.71 -2.55
C LYS A 206 -28.76 -13.60 -4.03
N GLU A 207 -29.09 -12.48 -4.69
CA GLU A 207 -28.75 -12.25 -6.10
C GLU A 207 -27.22 -12.16 -6.29
N PHE A 208 -26.55 -11.34 -5.46
CA PHE A 208 -25.10 -11.24 -5.47
C PHE A 208 -24.45 -12.59 -5.17
N TYR A 209 -24.93 -13.30 -4.14
CA TYR A 209 -24.42 -14.61 -3.76
C TYR A 209 -24.55 -15.62 -4.90
N ARG A 210 -25.73 -15.71 -5.54
CA ARG A 210 -25.96 -16.62 -6.69
C ARG A 210 -25.02 -16.29 -7.86
N LYS A 211 -24.75 -15.00 -8.10
CA LYS A 211 -23.89 -14.55 -9.21
C LYS A 211 -22.40 -14.77 -8.94
N PHE A 212 -21.94 -14.53 -7.71
CA PHE A 212 -20.51 -14.44 -7.39
C PHE A 212 -20.05 -15.30 -6.21
N GLY A 213 -20.92 -15.62 -5.24
CA GLY A 213 -20.57 -16.18 -3.93
C GLY A 213 -19.62 -17.38 -4.00
N LEU A 214 -20.04 -18.46 -4.69
CA LEU A 214 -19.21 -19.67 -4.82
C LEU A 214 -17.87 -19.39 -5.51
N LYS A 215 -17.86 -18.54 -6.55
CA LYS A 215 -16.64 -18.19 -7.28
C LYS A 215 -15.67 -17.36 -6.43
N ILE A 216 -16.20 -16.48 -5.57
CA ILE A 216 -15.40 -15.75 -4.59
C ILE A 216 -14.78 -16.75 -3.62
N ILE A 217 -15.55 -17.68 -3.03
CA ILE A 217 -15.01 -18.69 -2.09
C ILE A 217 -13.88 -19.50 -2.74
N LEU A 218 -14.10 -20.04 -3.94
CA LEU A 218 -13.07 -20.79 -4.67
C LEU A 218 -11.83 -19.93 -4.96
N SER A 219 -12.03 -18.66 -5.30
CA SER A 219 -10.92 -17.72 -5.50
C SER A 219 -10.16 -17.45 -4.20
N LEU A 220 -10.83 -17.34 -3.05
CA LEU A 220 -10.19 -17.14 -1.75
C LEU A 220 -9.34 -18.34 -1.35
N ILE A 221 -9.83 -19.57 -1.60
CA ILE A 221 -9.07 -20.81 -1.39
C ILE A 221 -7.82 -20.80 -2.29
N ALA A 222 -7.98 -20.47 -3.58
CA ALA A 222 -6.85 -20.40 -4.51
C ALA A 222 -5.84 -19.31 -4.10
N ILE A 223 -6.29 -18.12 -3.71
CA ILE A 223 -5.42 -17.02 -3.25
C ILE A 223 -4.65 -17.46 -2.00
N GLY A 224 -5.34 -18.03 -1.00
CA GLY A 224 -4.72 -18.51 0.24
C GLY A 224 -3.72 -19.62 -0.02
N GLY A 225 -4.11 -20.65 -0.78
CA GLY A 225 -3.27 -21.79 -1.14
C GLY A 225 -2.02 -21.36 -1.91
N LEU A 226 -2.17 -20.58 -2.99
CA LEU A 226 -1.04 -20.13 -3.79
C LEU A 226 -0.10 -19.20 -3.00
N SER A 227 -0.64 -18.25 -2.23
CA SER A 227 0.18 -17.36 -1.40
C SER A 227 0.96 -18.15 -0.36
N PHE A 228 0.32 -19.13 0.29
CA PHE A 228 0.97 -20.02 1.25
C PHE A 228 2.06 -20.85 0.60
N THR A 229 1.81 -21.48 -0.56
CA THR A 229 2.81 -22.26 -1.29
C THR A 229 4.04 -21.42 -1.63
N VAL A 230 3.85 -20.20 -2.17
CA VAL A 230 4.97 -19.32 -2.49
C VAL A 230 5.76 -18.93 -1.25
N LEU A 231 5.09 -18.64 -0.14
CA LEU A 231 5.76 -18.33 1.14
C LEU A 231 6.55 -19.53 1.67
N GLN A 232 6.02 -20.75 1.58
CA GLN A 232 6.74 -21.96 2.01
C GLN A 232 7.95 -22.25 1.13
N VAL A 233 7.82 -22.11 -0.19
CA VAL A 233 8.95 -22.24 -1.12
C VAL A 233 10.02 -21.20 -0.79
N SER A 234 9.61 -19.94 -0.60
CA SER A 234 10.54 -18.85 -0.23
C SER A 234 11.26 -19.15 1.08
N LYS A 235 10.56 -19.67 2.09
CA LYS A 235 11.14 -20.09 3.36
C LYS A 235 12.12 -21.25 3.19
N SER A 236 11.79 -22.23 2.33
CA SER A 236 12.70 -23.34 2.03
C SER A 236 13.97 -22.88 1.31
N VAL A 237 13.88 -21.83 0.47
CA VAL A 237 15.05 -21.22 -0.18
C VAL A 237 15.92 -20.48 0.84
N THR A 238 15.30 -19.74 1.75
CA THR A 238 16.00 -18.99 2.79
C THR A 238 16.63 -19.91 3.84
N GLY A 239 16.00 -21.03 4.18
CA GLY A 239 16.49 -21.96 5.20
C GLY A 239 16.71 -21.28 6.55
N SER A 240 17.87 -21.52 7.17
CA SER A 240 18.31 -20.90 8.44
C SER A 240 19.02 -19.57 8.28
N LYS A 241 19.09 -19.00 7.07
CA LYS A 241 19.87 -17.78 6.77
C LYS A 241 19.22 -16.48 7.26
N SER A 242 17.99 -16.53 7.80
CA SER A 242 17.30 -15.37 8.35
C SER A 242 17.63 -15.20 9.83
N GLU A 243 18.11 -14.02 10.22
CA GLU A 243 18.46 -13.69 11.61
C GLU A 243 17.24 -13.70 12.56
N LYS A 244 16.04 -13.41 12.04
CA LYS A 244 14.81 -13.35 12.84
C LYS A 244 13.69 -14.17 12.22
N LYS A 245 12.85 -14.76 13.07
CA LYS A 245 11.62 -15.42 12.61
C LYS A 245 10.56 -14.34 12.31
N GLN A 246 9.78 -14.54 11.25
CA GLN A 246 8.71 -13.60 10.87
C GLN A 246 7.66 -13.40 11.99
N GLU A 247 7.45 -14.42 12.82
CA GLU A 247 6.61 -14.34 14.00
C GLU A 247 7.15 -13.37 15.07
N GLU A 248 8.47 -13.35 15.31
CA GLU A 248 9.09 -12.42 16.25
C GLU A 248 8.94 -10.97 15.78
N LEU A 249 9.05 -10.75 14.46
CA LEU A 249 8.81 -9.44 13.86
C LEU A 249 7.36 -8.97 14.06
N LEU A 250 6.37 -9.87 13.96
CA LEU A 250 4.97 -9.52 14.23
C LEU A 250 4.79 -9.04 15.67
N TYR A 251 5.30 -9.78 16.65
CA TYR A 251 5.21 -9.40 18.06
C TYR A 251 5.98 -8.13 18.38
N TYR A 252 7.16 -7.94 17.77
CA TYR A 252 7.94 -6.70 17.87
C TYR A 252 7.14 -5.48 17.38
N VAL A 253 6.56 -5.57 16.18
CA VAL A 253 5.79 -4.46 15.59
C VAL A 253 4.48 -4.22 16.36
N ALA A 254 3.82 -5.27 16.84
CA ALA A 254 2.64 -5.14 17.70
C ALA A 254 2.98 -4.48 19.04
N HIS A 255 4.14 -4.83 19.63
CA HIS A 255 4.66 -4.21 20.85
C HIS A 255 4.97 -2.74 20.65
N GLN A 256 5.71 -2.37 19.60
CA GLN A 256 5.92 -0.97 19.22
C GLN A 256 4.60 -0.22 19.06
N GLY A 257 3.63 -0.88 18.44
CA GLY A 257 2.26 -0.43 18.34
C GLY A 257 1.60 -0.03 19.65
N ARG A 258 1.87 -0.71 20.77
CA ARG A 258 1.25 -0.40 22.07
C ARG A 258 1.66 0.93 22.65
N PHE A 259 2.79 1.47 22.20
CA PHE A 259 3.27 2.77 22.62
C PHE A 259 2.94 3.84 21.60
N GLU A 260 2.72 3.52 20.32
CA GLU A 260 2.34 4.52 19.32
C GLU A 260 1.01 5.22 19.68
N PHE A 261 1.07 6.54 19.86
CA PHE A 261 -0.06 7.42 20.23
C PHE A 261 -0.69 7.06 21.59
N ARG A 262 0.09 6.47 22.51
CA ARG A 262 -0.38 6.07 23.83
C ARG A 262 -0.50 7.29 24.72
N GLU A 263 0.61 7.94 25.03
CA GLU A 263 0.67 9.15 25.85
C GLU A 263 0.61 10.41 24.96
N GLU A 264 0.98 10.29 23.68
CA GLU A 264 1.15 11.42 22.77
C GLU A 264 0.21 11.29 21.55
N PRO A 265 -1.13 11.39 21.71
CA PRO A 265 -2.10 11.06 20.64
C PRO A 265 -2.10 12.02 19.44
N LEU A 266 -1.46 13.19 19.58
CA LEU A 266 -1.35 14.21 18.54
C LEU A 266 0.12 14.46 18.18
N ASP A 267 0.95 13.44 18.28
CA ASP A 267 2.38 13.59 18.07
C ASP A 267 2.75 13.70 16.58
N PHE A 268 2.63 14.92 16.08
CA PHE A 268 2.97 15.32 14.71
C PHE A 268 4.35 16.00 14.63
N ARG A 269 5.19 15.86 15.66
CA ARG A 269 6.52 16.45 15.69
C ARG A 269 7.40 15.84 14.59
N PHE A 270 8.38 16.62 14.14
CA PHE A 270 9.44 16.10 13.29
C PHE A 270 10.29 15.11 14.10
N TRP A 271 10.62 13.98 13.46
CA TRP A 271 11.48 12.94 14.06
C TRP A 271 12.68 12.68 13.18
N GLU A 272 13.86 12.64 13.80
CA GLU A 272 15.01 11.97 13.19
C GLU A 272 14.74 10.45 13.13
N SER A 273 15.30 9.77 12.13
CA SER A 273 14.91 8.39 11.83
C SER A 273 15.28 7.38 12.90
N ASP A 274 16.23 7.72 13.78
CA ASP A 274 16.94 6.71 14.59
C ASP A 274 16.77 6.93 16.10
N ILE A 275 16.45 8.15 16.57
CA ILE A 275 16.28 8.46 18.00
C ILE A 275 15.19 9.51 18.19
N ARG A 276 14.29 9.28 19.17
CA ARG A 276 13.27 10.25 19.60
C ARG A 276 13.40 10.53 21.10
N PRO A 277 14.41 11.32 21.51
CA PRO A 277 14.69 11.52 22.93
C PRO A 277 13.51 12.17 23.66
N ASP A 278 12.78 13.05 22.99
CA ASP A 278 11.69 13.85 23.57
C ASP A 278 10.30 13.22 23.45
N SER A 279 10.19 11.99 22.92
CA SER A 279 8.91 11.26 22.83
C SER A 279 8.75 10.33 24.03
N LYS A 280 7.74 10.60 24.85
CA LYS A 280 7.36 9.71 25.97
C LYS A 280 7.03 8.30 25.47
N ASP A 281 6.29 8.22 24.37
CA ASP A 281 5.90 6.94 23.78
C ASP A 281 7.13 6.13 23.33
N TYR A 282 8.11 6.78 22.71
CA TYR A 282 9.36 6.13 22.31
C TYR A 282 10.22 5.68 23.51
N GLN A 283 10.33 6.52 24.55
CA GLN A 283 11.09 6.15 25.75
C GLN A 283 10.43 5.00 26.51
N ASN A 284 9.10 5.01 26.63
CA ASN A 284 8.35 3.92 27.26
C ASN A 284 8.50 2.61 26.48
N TRP A 285 8.47 2.68 25.15
CA TRP A 285 8.72 1.53 24.29
C TRP A 285 10.13 0.95 24.48
N ILE A 286 11.18 1.79 24.48
CA ILE A 286 12.55 1.34 24.73
C ILE A 286 12.69 0.70 26.10
N LYS A 287 12.13 1.34 27.13
CA LYS A 287 12.15 0.82 28.51
C LYS A 287 11.49 -0.56 28.58
N SER A 288 10.28 -0.69 28.04
CA SER A 288 9.55 -1.95 28.00
C SER A 288 10.30 -3.02 27.20
N THR A 289 10.90 -2.68 26.06
CA THR A 289 11.75 -3.62 25.30
C THR A 289 12.94 -4.13 26.12
N LYS A 290 13.60 -3.27 26.90
CA LYS A 290 14.70 -3.69 27.79
C LYS A 290 14.20 -4.64 28.88
N GLU A 291 13.06 -4.33 29.50
CA GLU A 291 12.44 -5.16 30.54
C GLU A 291 12.03 -6.54 30.00
N LEU A 292 11.33 -6.59 28.87
CA LEU A 292 10.91 -7.84 28.24
C LEU A 292 12.11 -8.68 27.78
N ASN A 293 13.15 -8.05 27.21
CA ASN A 293 14.36 -8.77 26.82
C ASN A 293 15.14 -9.29 28.03
N ALA A 294 15.13 -8.59 29.16
CA ALA A 294 15.71 -9.08 30.41
C ALA A 294 14.95 -10.32 30.93
N ILE A 295 13.62 -10.35 30.80
CA ILE A 295 12.82 -11.55 31.13
C ILE A 295 13.20 -12.72 30.20
N VAL A 296 13.33 -12.47 28.89
CA VAL A 296 13.74 -13.50 27.93
C VAL A 296 15.15 -14.03 28.24
N ALA A 297 16.07 -13.15 28.68
CA ALA A 297 17.44 -13.55 29.01
C ALA A 297 17.55 -14.32 30.34
N ASN A 298 16.70 -13.99 31.32
CA ASN A 298 16.80 -14.51 32.69
C ASN A 298 15.79 -15.64 33.00
N THR A 299 14.94 -16.02 32.05
CA THR A 299 13.94 -17.09 32.22
C THR A 299 13.98 -18.06 31.04
N PRO A 300 13.50 -19.30 31.17
CA PRO A 300 13.42 -20.25 30.07
C PRO A 300 12.33 -19.90 29.03
N ARG A 301 11.65 -18.76 29.18
CA ARG A 301 10.53 -18.35 28.31
C ARG A 301 11.05 -17.82 26.98
N THR A 302 10.37 -18.18 25.91
CA THR A 302 10.71 -17.73 24.56
C THR A 302 10.29 -16.27 24.34
N TYR A 303 10.96 -15.58 23.38
CA TYR A 303 10.58 -14.23 22.94
C TYR A 303 9.09 -14.12 22.63
N LYS A 304 8.55 -15.11 21.92
CA LYS A 304 7.13 -15.21 21.56
C LYS A 304 6.23 -15.19 22.79
N GLU A 305 6.52 -16.02 23.79
CA GLU A 305 5.69 -16.14 24.99
C GLU A 305 5.69 -14.83 25.78
N VAL A 306 6.88 -14.26 26.00
CA VAL A 306 7.02 -13.03 26.79
C VAL A 306 6.29 -11.86 26.13
N TYR A 307 6.51 -11.63 24.84
CA TYR A 307 5.88 -10.50 24.14
C TYR A 307 4.39 -10.73 23.89
N ARG A 308 3.95 -11.96 23.61
CA ARG A 308 2.51 -12.27 23.45
C ARG A 308 1.76 -12.00 24.75
N ASP A 309 2.29 -12.48 25.86
CA ASP A 309 1.61 -12.35 27.15
C ASP A 309 1.56 -10.88 27.59
N PHE A 310 2.64 -10.11 27.35
CA PHE A 310 2.61 -8.65 27.52
C PHE A 310 1.48 -8.00 26.71
N LEU A 311 1.35 -8.32 25.42
CA LEU A 311 0.33 -7.73 24.54
C LEU A 311 -1.11 -8.07 24.97
N ILE A 312 -1.32 -9.30 25.46
CA ILE A 312 -2.62 -9.74 25.97
C ILE A 312 -2.94 -9.01 27.27
N ASN A 313 -2.01 -8.99 28.22
CA ASN A 313 -2.20 -8.34 29.52
C ASN A 313 -2.45 -6.83 29.35
N ASP A 314 -1.64 -6.14 28.53
CA ASP A 314 -1.83 -4.71 28.22
C ASP A 314 -3.22 -4.41 27.63
N PHE A 315 -3.74 -5.29 26.77
CA PHE A 315 -5.09 -5.14 26.24
C PHE A 315 -6.18 -5.33 27.31
N LEU A 316 -6.02 -6.32 28.18
CA LEU A 316 -6.99 -6.62 29.24
C LEU A 316 -7.00 -5.53 30.33
N GLU A 317 -5.83 -4.99 30.67
CA GLU A 317 -5.66 -3.93 31.68
C GLU A 317 -6.09 -2.55 31.13
N HIS A 318 -5.91 -2.29 29.84
CA HIS A 318 -6.15 -0.98 29.23
C HIS A 318 -7.02 -1.00 27.95
N PRO A 319 -8.23 -1.59 27.96
CA PRO A 319 -9.04 -1.80 26.75
C PRO A 319 -9.49 -0.49 26.07
N PHE A 320 -9.81 0.54 26.86
CA PHE A 320 -10.20 1.85 26.33
C PHE A 320 -9.03 2.59 25.69
N LEU A 321 -7.84 2.49 26.29
CA LEU A 321 -6.63 3.09 25.76
C LEU A 321 -6.25 2.45 24.42
N PHE A 322 -6.31 1.12 24.36
CA PHE A 322 -6.11 0.38 23.13
C PHE A 322 -7.10 0.80 22.04
N THR A 323 -8.39 0.92 22.39
CA THR A 323 -9.44 1.36 21.46
C THR A 323 -9.17 2.78 20.95
N ARG A 324 -8.78 3.71 21.83
CA ARG A 324 -8.39 5.07 21.44
C ARG A 324 -7.22 5.04 20.46
N GLN A 325 -6.16 4.32 20.79
CA GLN A 325 -4.97 4.20 19.94
C GLN A 325 -5.32 3.64 18.56
N PHE A 326 -6.18 2.62 18.51
CA PHE A 326 -6.65 2.05 17.24
C PHE A 326 -7.25 3.12 16.33
N PHE A 327 -8.17 3.96 16.84
CA PHE A 327 -8.79 5.01 16.04
C PHE A 327 -7.82 6.15 15.69
N VAL A 328 -6.96 6.56 16.63
CA VAL A 328 -5.93 7.57 16.37
C VAL A 328 -4.98 7.10 15.28
N LYS A 329 -4.51 5.85 15.31
CA LYS A 329 -3.70 5.25 14.24
C LYS A 329 -4.45 5.22 12.92
N CYS A 330 -5.71 4.77 12.90
CA CYS A 330 -6.51 4.76 11.68
C CYS A 330 -6.63 6.15 11.03
N PHE A 331 -6.76 7.20 11.86
CA PHE A 331 -6.77 8.59 11.41
C PHE A 331 -5.38 9.06 10.96
N TYR A 332 -4.35 8.80 11.76
CA TYR A 332 -2.96 9.13 11.47
C TYR A 332 -2.48 8.53 10.15
N GLY A 333 -2.83 7.27 9.86
CA GLY A 333 -2.50 6.61 8.60
C GLY A 333 -3.06 7.33 7.36
N GLN A 334 -4.07 8.19 7.53
CA GLN A 334 -4.56 9.02 6.44
C GLN A 334 -3.75 10.31 6.29
N ILE A 335 -3.15 10.85 7.35
CA ILE A 335 -2.43 12.13 7.37
C ILE A 335 -1.03 11.95 6.76
N TYR A 336 -0.59 12.94 5.98
CA TYR A 336 0.76 12.95 5.43
C TYR A 336 1.68 13.83 6.27
N ILE A 337 2.84 13.27 6.60
CA ILE A 337 3.90 13.91 7.38
C ILE A 337 5.22 13.63 6.68
N ILE A 338 6.11 14.63 6.66
CA ILE A 338 7.42 14.55 6.03
C ILE A 338 8.49 14.58 7.10
N ASN A 339 8.97 13.41 7.52
CA ASN A 339 10.02 13.31 8.54
C ASN A 339 11.44 13.20 7.94
N SER A 340 11.60 13.32 6.63
CA SER A 340 12.89 13.20 5.96
C SER A 340 13.69 14.51 5.89
N ILE A 341 13.07 15.64 6.23
CA ILE A 341 13.73 16.95 6.20
C ILE A 341 13.32 17.79 7.41
N LYS A 342 14.29 18.41 8.08
CA LYS A 342 14.03 19.34 9.18
C LYS A 342 13.20 20.51 8.66
N PRO A 343 12.15 20.98 9.38
CA PRO A 343 11.32 22.09 8.94
C PRO A 343 12.13 23.35 8.56
N GLU A 344 13.20 23.64 9.29
CA GLU A 344 14.07 24.80 9.07
C GLU A 344 14.84 24.73 7.75
N LYS A 345 15.13 23.51 7.27
CA LYS A 345 15.88 23.24 6.04
C LYS A 345 14.98 23.06 4.82
N PHE A 346 13.66 23.17 4.98
CA PHE A 346 12.73 22.98 3.88
C PHE A 346 12.86 24.10 2.84
N ASN A 347 13.03 23.72 1.57
CA ASN A 347 13.17 24.67 0.47
C ASN A 347 12.55 24.08 -0.81
N LEU A 348 11.32 24.49 -1.13
CA LEU A 348 10.62 24.10 -2.34
C LEU A 348 9.99 25.36 -2.98
N LEU A 349 10.62 25.89 -4.03
CA LEU A 349 10.17 27.09 -4.73
C LEU A 349 9.94 28.26 -3.75
N PHE A 350 8.68 28.64 -3.55
CA PHE A 350 8.24 29.71 -2.65
C PHE A 350 8.06 29.25 -1.20
N PHE A 351 8.02 27.94 -0.94
CA PHE A 351 7.91 27.37 0.41
C PHE A 351 9.30 27.20 1.01
N LYS A 352 9.70 28.12 1.90
CA LYS A 352 11.01 28.09 2.57
C LYS A 352 10.89 28.12 4.09
N GLY A 353 11.81 27.44 4.75
CA GLY A 353 11.89 27.36 6.21
C GLY A 353 10.66 26.73 6.85
N ARG A 354 10.54 26.90 8.17
CA ARG A 354 9.51 26.25 8.99
C ARG A 354 8.09 26.63 8.57
N ILE A 355 7.84 27.91 8.26
CA ILE A 355 6.52 28.38 7.79
C ILE A 355 6.17 27.74 6.45
N GLY A 356 7.11 27.73 5.49
CA GLY A 356 6.92 27.09 4.21
C GLY A 356 6.62 25.59 4.33
N TYR A 357 7.35 24.88 5.20
CA TYR A 357 7.10 23.49 5.52
C TYR A 357 5.68 23.25 6.07
N THR A 358 5.24 24.06 7.04
CA THR A 358 3.90 23.93 7.63
C THR A 358 2.79 24.20 6.62
N ILE A 359 2.91 25.27 5.81
CA ILE A 359 1.93 25.58 4.77
C ILE A 359 1.87 24.44 3.74
N PHE A 360 3.03 23.92 3.33
CA PHE A 360 3.10 22.80 2.37
C PHE A 360 2.41 21.55 2.91
N LEU A 361 2.68 21.16 4.16
CA LEU A 361 1.99 20.04 4.81
C LEU A 361 0.49 20.28 4.94
N PHE A 362 0.08 21.50 5.29
CA PHE A 362 -1.32 21.86 5.38
C PHE A 362 -2.05 21.70 4.04
N LEU A 363 -1.44 22.21 2.95
CA LEU A 363 -1.99 22.06 1.59
C LEU A 363 -2.12 20.60 1.18
N ILE A 364 -1.10 19.78 1.42
CA ILE A 364 -1.15 18.33 1.15
C ILE A 364 -2.30 17.68 1.92
N ASN A 365 -2.45 18.00 3.20
CA ASN A 365 -3.47 17.38 4.03
C ASN A 365 -4.88 17.88 3.70
N ILE A 366 -5.05 19.12 3.20
CA ILE A 366 -6.33 19.58 2.63
C ILE A 366 -6.76 18.68 1.47
N VAL A 367 -5.85 18.39 0.53
CA VAL A 367 -6.16 17.50 -0.60
C VAL A 367 -6.60 16.13 -0.10
N ASN A 368 -5.93 15.59 0.92
CA ASN A 368 -6.30 14.33 1.53
C ASN A 368 -7.65 14.38 2.27
N ILE A 369 -7.97 15.48 2.95
CA ILE A 369 -9.28 15.70 3.58
C ILE A 369 -10.39 15.73 2.51
N ILE A 370 -10.16 16.40 1.38
CA ILE A 370 -11.11 16.41 0.24
C ILE A 370 -11.33 14.98 -0.27
N ILE A 371 -10.26 14.18 -0.36
CA ILE A 371 -10.35 12.77 -0.77
C ILE A 371 -11.23 11.99 0.22
N LEU A 372 -10.99 12.12 1.52
CA LEU A 372 -11.79 11.46 2.56
C LEU A 372 -13.25 11.93 2.53
N LEU A 373 -13.51 13.22 2.36
CA LEU A 373 -14.85 13.78 2.21
C LEU A 373 -15.57 13.12 1.03
N GLY A 374 -14.88 12.92 -0.10
CA GLY A 374 -15.41 12.15 -1.23
C GLY A 374 -15.86 10.74 -0.83
N VAL A 375 -15.01 10.01 -0.09
CA VAL A 375 -15.36 8.67 0.40
C VAL A 375 -16.58 8.71 1.33
N PHE A 376 -16.66 9.67 2.25
CA PHE A 376 -17.82 9.84 3.13
C PHE A 376 -19.09 10.13 2.34
N ILE A 377 -19.06 11.09 1.41
CA ILE A 377 -20.21 11.41 0.53
C ILE A 377 -20.64 10.18 -0.24
N PHE A 378 -19.70 9.39 -0.76
CA PHE A 378 -20.00 8.14 -1.42
C PHE A 378 -20.73 7.18 -0.48
N LEU A 379 -20.20 6.93 0.72
CA LEU A 379 -20.78 6.02 1.72
C LEU A 379 -22.18 6.43 2.19
N PHE A 380 -22.46 7.74 2.29
CA PHE A 380 -23.78 8.24 2.67
C PHE A 380 -24.80 8.19 1.52
N ARG A 381 -24.36 8.44 0.28
CA ARG A 381 -25.26 8.53 -0.88
C ARG A 381 -25.42 7.23 -1.66
N GLU A 382 -24.49 6.27 -1.53
CA GLU A 382 -24.55 4.99 -2.22
C GLU A 382 -25.37 3.98 -1.41
N LYS A 383 -26.49 3.53 -1.99
CA LYS A 383 -27.38 2.56 -1.35
C LYS A 383 -26.87 1.13 -1.55
N ASN A 384 -26.27 0.83 -2.71
CA ASN A 384 -25.80 -0.52 -3.02
C ASN A 384 -24.31 -0.68 -2.69
N LYS A 385 -23.99 -0.67 -1.39
CA LYS A 385 -22.61 -0.77 -0.90
C LYS A 385 -21.93 -2.10 -1.26
N ILE A 386 -22.71 -3.18 -1.36
CA ILE A 386 -22.16 -4.51 -1.66
C ILE A 386 -21.53 -4.57 -3.05
N LYS A 387 -22.00 -3.80 -4.03
CA LYS A 387 -21.36 -3.71 -5.36
C LYS A 387 -19.88 -3.30 -5.25
N TYR A 388 -19.52 -2.54 -4.23
CA TYR A 388 -18.19 -1.96 -4.02
C TYR A 388 -17.40 -2.68 -2.92
N TRP A 389 -17.85 -3.86 -2.49
CA TRP A 389 -17.27 -4.60 -1.35
C TRP A 389 -15.75 -4.70 -1.43
N LEU A 390 -15.20 -5.02 -2.61
CA LEU A 390 -13.76 -5.24 -2.79
C LEU A 390 -12.93 -3.99 -2.49
N TYR A 391 -13.44 -2.81 -2.84
CA TYR A 391 -12.79 -1.53 -2.56
C TYR A 391 -12.68 -1.32 -1.05
N PHE A 392 -13.75 -1.61 -0.31
CA PHE A 392 -13.79 -1.44 1.14
C PHE A 392 -13.05 -2.54 1.89
N SER A 393 -13.13 -3.80 1.47
CA SER A 393 -12.50 -4.92 2.16
C SER A 393 -10.99 -4.74 2.32
N ILE A 394 -10.30 -4.20 1.32
CA ILE A 394 -8.84 -3.99 1.38
C ILE A 394 -8.49 -2.79 2.26
N ILE A 395 -9.28 -1.71 2.19
CA ILE A 395 -9.12 -0.56 3.08
C ILE A 395 -9.29 -1.00 4.54
N VAL A 396 -10.37 -1.74 4.83
CA VAL A 396 -10.68 -2.25 6.17
C VAL A 396 -9.61 -3.23 6.64
N ALA A 397 -9.14 -4.15 5.78
CA ALA A 397 -8.07 -5.09 6.12
C ALA A 397 -6.80 -4.38 6.62
N LEU A 398 -6.36 -3.37 5.87
CA LEU A 398 -5.15 -2.61 6.21
C LEU A 398 -5.35 -1.75 7.47
N LEU A 399 -6.51 -1.10 7.62
CA LEU A 399 -6.82 -0.32 8.82
C LEU A 399 -6.88 -1.20 10.07
N ILE A 400 -7.50 -2.38 9.99
CA ILE A 400 -7.54 -3.32 11.12
C ILE A 400 -6.12 -3.77 11.48
N PHE A 401 -5.33 -4.22 10.49
CA PHE A 401 -3.98 -4.71 10.77
C PHE A 401 -3.10 -3.64 11.42
N HIS A 402 -3.02 -2.45 10.81
CA HIS A 402 -2.13 -1.39 11.28
C HIS A 402 -2.67 -0.62 12.48
N GLY A 403 -4.00 -0.57 12.66
CA GLY A 403 -4.61 -0.04 13.88
C GLY A 403 -4.29 -0.90 15.10
N ILE A 404 -4.24 -2.23 14.94
CA ILE A 404 -3.89 -3.17 16.02
C ILE A 404 -2.38 -3.19 16.26
N THR A 405 -1.59 -3.15 15.19
CA THR A 405 -0.13 -3.21 15.26
C THR A 405 0.48 -1.81 15.26
N TYR A 406 1.14 -1.41 14.18
CA TYR A 406 1.85 -0.15 14.03
C TYR A 406 1.44 0.52 12.71
N MET A 407 1.27 1.84 12.73
CA MET A 407 0.75 2.60 11.59
C MET A 407 1.73 3.66 11.10
N GLU A 408 2.15 3.53 9.85
CA GLU A 408 2.71 4.64 9.07
C GLU A 408 1.82 4.91 7.86
N PRO A 409 1.67 6.18 7.43
CA PRO A 409 0.81 6.52 6.29
C PRO A 409 1.14 5.76 5.00
N ARG A 410 2.43 5.41 4.80
CA ARG A 410 2.88 4.63 3.65
C ARG A 410 2.30 3.21 3.61
N TYR A 411 1.91 2.64 4.75
CA TYR A 411 1.35 1.28 4.78
C TYR A 411 -0.05 1.21 4.17
N LEU A 412 -0.78 2.32 4.16
CA LEU A 412 -2.07 2.43 3.46
C LEU A 412 -1.90 2.80 1.99
N PHE A 413 -0.68 2.99 1.49
CA PHE A 413 -0.45 3.40 0.10
C PHE A 413 -1.13 2.49 -0.94
N PRO A 414 -1.11 1.14 -0.82
CA PRO A 414 -1.80 0.28 -1.78
C PRO A 414 -3.31 0.57 -1.86
N SER A 415 -3.97 0.84 -0.73
CA SER A 415 -5.41 1.11 -0.73
C SER A 415 -5.79 2.46 -1.33
N ARG A 416 -4.83 3.36 -1.59
CA ARG A 416 -5.08 4.64 -2.26
C ARG A 416 -5.72 4.46 -3.64
N VAL A 417 -5.43 3.36 -4.35
CA VAL A 417 -6.14 2.97 -5.60
C VAL A 417 -7.66 2.93 -5.37
N ALA A 418 -8.10 2.19 -4.35
CA ALA A 418 -9.52 2.08 -4.03
C ALA A 418 -10.10 3.38 -3.48
N ILE A 419 -9.38 4.02 -2.55
CA ILE A 419 -9.82 5.27 -1.90
C ILE A 419 -10.08 6.36 -2.95
N TYR A 420 -9.20 6.52 -3.94
CA TYR A 420 -9.30 7.62 -4.89
C TYR A 420 -10.43 7.38 -5.90
N LEU A 421 -10.65 6.12 -6.32
CA LEU A 421 -11.78 5.74 -7.16
C LEU A 421 -13.13 5.97 -6.45
N ILE A 422 -13.23 5.54 -5.18
CA ILE A 422 -14.45 5.75 -4.37
C ILE A 422 -14.65 7.23 -4.06
N SER A 423 -13.57 7.95 -3.75
CA SER A 423 -13.60 9.38 -3.52
C SER A 423 -14.09 10.15 -4.75
N ALA A 424 -13.53 9.86 -5.93
CA ALA A 424 -13.98 10.46 -7.19
C ALA A 424 -15.47 10.19 -7.43
N ALA A 425 -15.94 8.96 -7.21
CA ALA A 425 -17.35 8.62 -7.34
C ALA A 425 -18.25 9.40 -6.37
N GLY A 426 -17.76 9.70 -5.16
CA GLY A 426 -18.47 10.53 -4.18
C GLY A 426 -18.45 12.02 -4.50
N LEU A 427 -17.27 12.58 -4.80
CA LEU A 427 -17.09 13.98 -5.19
C LEU A 427 -17.88 14.34 -6.45
N TYR A 428 -17.98 13.40 -7.41
CA TYR A 428 -18.79 13.59 -8.61
C TYR A 428 -20.31 13.73 -8.31
N LYS A 429 -20.77 13.40 -7.10
CA LYS A 429 -22.15 13.68 -6.67
C LYS A 429 -22.36 15.14 -6.25
N ILE A 430 -21.30 15.96 -6.14
CA ILE A 430 -21.37 17.40 -5.85
C ILE A 430 -21.60 18.16 -7.17
N GLY A 431 -22.63 19.01 -7.21
CA GLY A 431 -23.14 19.62 -8.43
C GLY A 431 -22.10 20.43 -9.23
N PHE A 432 -21.28 21.25 -8.57
CA PHE A 432 -20.26 22.06 -9.26
C PHE A 432 -19.09 21.20 -9.76
N ILE A 433 -18.64 20.21 -8.98
CA ILE A 433 -17.59 19.26 -9.40
C ILE A 433 -18.06 18.49 -10.63
N ARG A 434 -19.29 17.96 -10.60
CA ARG A 434 -19.90 17.26 -11.73
C ARG A 434 -19.88 18.11 -12.99
N LYS A 435 -20.39 19.34 -12.93
CA LYS A 435 -20.41 20.27 -14.08
C LYS A 435 -19.00 20.52 -14.63
N GLY A 436 -18.02 20.76 -13.76
CA GLY A 436 -16.63 20.99 -14.16
C GLY A 436 -16.01 19.77 -14.84
N ILE A 437 -16.15 18.59 -14.25
CA ILE A 437 -15.57 17.35 -14.79
C ILE A 437 -16.27 16.91 -16.08
N THR A 438 -17.60 17.05 -16.20
CA THR A 438 -18.32 16.76 -17.46
C THR A 438 -17.91 17.72 -18.58
N SER A 439 -17.68 19.00 -18.27
CA SER A 439 -17.16 19.95 -19.27
C SER A 439 -15.76 19.58 -19.72
N LEU A 440 -14.88 19.22 -18.78
CA LEU A 440 -13.52 18.78 -19.08
C LEU A 440 -13.49 17.46 -19.86
N SER A 441 -14.34 16.49 -19.50
CA SER A 441 -14.38 15.19 -20.17
C SER A 441 -14.71 15.32 -21.65
N LYS A 442 -15.65 16.20 -22.03
CA LYS A 442 -15.98 16.49 -23.44
C LYS A 442 -14.80 17.03 -24.27
N LYS A 443 -13.82 17.69 -23.63
CA LYS A 443 -12.64 18.24 -24.31
C LYS A 443 -11.51 17.23 -24.45
N VAL A 444 -11.42 16.28 -23.52
CA VAL A 444 -10.23 15.45 -23.28
C VAL A 444 -10.43 13.99 -23.70
N LEU A 445 -11.67 13.47 -23.60
CA LEU A 445 -12.06 12.11 -23.99
C LEU A 445 -12.68 12.09 -25.38
#